data_AF-A0A2E7RYV5-F1
#
_entry.id   AF-A0A2E7RYV5-F1
#
_cell.length_a   1.000
_cell.length_b   1.000
_cell.length_c   1.000
_cell.angle_alpha   90.00
_cell.angle_beta   90.00
_cell.angle_gamma   90.00
#
_symmetry.space_group_name_H-M   'P 1'
#
loop_
_entity.id
_entity.type
_entity.pdbx_description
1 polymer ?
#
loop_
_entity_poly.entity_id
_entity_poly.type
_entity_poly.pdbx_seq_one_letter_code
_entity_poly.pdbx_strand_id
1 'polypeptide(L)'
;MAGLVKQVDAAVGKNKKSQLKAFVVVLSDDPDVDEPKLKALAKKLAVKNVPLTIFDGISGPPTYKINKGAETTVLMWKRGRVASNKGFEKGKLNKAALKAVAGDTKVLIQ
;
A
#
# COMPACT_ATOMS: atom_id res chain seq x y z
N MET A 1 5.15 -3.48 -6.84
CA MET A 1 3.91 -2.70 -6.66
C MET A 1 2.63 -3.39 -7.16
N ALA A 2 2.51 -3.76 -8.45
CA ALA A 2 1.25 -4.27 -9.03
C ALA A 2 0.60 -5.47 -8.30
N GLY A 3 1.41 -6.45 -7.88
CA GLY A 3 0.92 -7.62 -7.14
C GLY A 3 0.38 -7.27 -5.75
N LEU A 4 0.95 -6.25 -5.09
CA LEU A 4 0.50 -5.79 -3.78
C LEU A 4 -0.85 -5.11 -3.88
N VAL A 5 -1.00 -4.16 -4.81
CA VAL A 5 -2.26 -3.42 -5.00
C VAL A 5 -3.41 -4.40 -5.26
N LYS A 6 -3.21 -5.40 -6.12
CA LYS A 6 -4.23 -6.41 -6.41
C LYS A 6 -4.60 -7.28 -5.19
N GLN A 7 -3.60 -7.67 -4.39
CA GLN A 7 -3.87 -8.46 -3.17
C GLN A 7 -4.58 -7.64 -2.10
N VAL A 8 -4.16 -6.40 -1.88
CA VAL A 8 -4.79 -5.49 -0.91
C VAL A 8 -6.22 -5.18 -1.35
N ASP A 9 -6.47 -4.93 -2.63
CA ASP A 9 -7.81 -4.73 -3.16
C ASP A 9 -8.72 -5.94 -2.93
N ALA A 10 -8.23 -7.15 -3.23
CA ALA A 10 -8.96 -8.38 -2.97
C ALA A 10 -9.20 -8.60 -1.47
N ALA A 11 -8.23 -8.27 -0.61
CA ALA A 11 -8.35 -8.40 0.84
C ALA A 11 -9.39 -7.42 1.41
N VAL A 12 -9.38 -6.15 0.98
CA VAL A 12 -10.40 -5.16 1.34
C VAL A 12 -11.76 -5.62 0.85
N GLY A 13 -11.87 -6.06 -0.41
CA GLY A 13 -13.10 -6.59 -0.98
C GLY A 13 -13.70 -7.75 -0.18
N LYS A 14 -12.87 -8.73 0.20
CA LYS A 14 -13.28 -9.89 1.02
C LYS A 14 -13.65 -9.50 2.45
N ASN A 15 -12.99 -8.50 3.02
CA ASN A 15 -13.12 -8.12 4.44
C ASN A 15 -13.90 -6.80 4.63
N LYS A 16 -14.72 -6.39 3.65
CA LYS A 16 -15.61 -5.22 3.77
C LYS A 16 -16.47 -5.27 5.02
N LYS A 17 -16.96 -6.46 5.39
CA LYS A 17 -17.80 -6.67 6.59
C LYS A 17 -17.08 -6.35 7.90
N SER A 18 -15.77 -6.60 7.96
CA SER A 18 -14.92 -6.32 9.11
C SER A 18 -14.30 -4.93 9.05
N GLN A 19 -14.81 -4.04 8.19
CA GLN A 19 -14.33 -2.68 7.99
C GLN A 19 -12.82 -2.54 7.71
N LEU A 20 -12.21 -3.56 7.08
CA LEU A 20 -10.84 -3.45 6.63
C LEU A 20 -10.77 -2.38 5.53
N LYS A 21 -10.05 -1.29 5.79
CA LYS A 21 -9.79 -0.22 4.81
C LYS A 21 -8.30 -0.22 4.48
N ALA A 22 -7.99 0.04 3.22
CA ALA A 22 -6.63 0.27 2.78
C ALA A 22 -6.61 1.40 1.77
N PHE A 23 -5.49 2.09 1.70
CA PHE A 23 -5.20 3.11 0.71
C PHE A 23 -3.73 2.96 0.32
N VAL A 24 -3.40 3.32 -0.91
CA VAL A 24 -2.04 3.24 -1.42
C VAL A 24 -1.61 4.63 -1.84
N VAL A 25 -0.56 5.13 -1.21
CA VAL A 25 0.06 6.41 -1.54
C VAL A 25 1.33 6.14 -2.31
N VAL A 26 1.42 6.68 -3.53
CA VAL A 26 2.64 6.68 -4.34
C VAL A 26 3.36 8.00 -4.07
N LEU A 27 4.56 7.91 -3.50
CA LEU A 27 5.45 9.07 -3.34
C LEU A 27 6.18 9.26 -4.67
N SER A 28 6.06 10.44 -5.27
CA SER A 28 6.77 10.78 -6.50
C SER A 28 7.34 12.19 -6.40
N ASP A 29 8.51 12.40 -7.00
CA ASP A 29 9.09 13.74 -7.18
C ASP A 29 8.48 14.47 -8.40
N ASP A 30 7.76 13.74 -9.26
CA ASP A 30 7.07 14.29 -10.44
C ASP A 30 5.67 13.66 -10.54
N PRO A 31 4.71 14.15 -9.73
CA PRO A 31 3.37 13.59 -9.66
C PRO A 31 2.62 13.67 -11.00
N ASP A 32 2.88 14.69 -11.82
CA ASP A 32 2.22 14.89 -13.12
C ASP A 32 2.60 13.80 -14.13
N VAL A 33 3.86 13.35 -14.11
CA VAL A 33 4.34 12.26 -14.97
C VAL A 33 3.86 10.89 -14.47
N ASP A 34 3.68 10.72 -13.16
CA ASP A 34 3.32 9.43 -12.58
C ASP A 34 1.81 9.20 -12.41
N GLU A 35 0.99 10.26 -12.37
CA GLU A 35 -0.47 10.17 -12.37
C GLU A 35 -1.05 9.33 -13.51
N PRO A 36 -0.70 9.57 -14.79
CA PRO A 36 -1.22 8.75 -15.89
C PRO A 36 -0.76 7.29 -15.78
N LYS A 37 0.47 7.03 -15.30
CA LYS A 37 0.98 5.66 -15.08
C LYS A 37 0.20 4.96 -13.97
N LEU A 38 -0.11 5.66 -12.88
CA LEU A 38 -0.89 5.12 -11.77
C LEU A 38 -2.33 4.84 -12.20
N LYS A 39 -2.96 5.74 -12.96
CA LYS A 39 -4.30 5.52 -13.56
C LYS A 39 -4.30 4.31 -14.49
N ALA A 40 -3.30 4.17 -15.35
CA ALA A 40 -3.16 3.01 -16.23
C ALA A 40 -2.98 1.70 -15.43
N LEU A 41 -2.16 1.74 -14.37
CA LEU A 41 -1.97 0.59 -13.48
C LEU A 41 -3.26 0.23 -12.74
N ALA A 42 -4.00 1.21 -12.22
CA ALA A 42 -5.28 1.03 -11.55
C ALA A 42 -6.30 0.34 -12.46
N LYS A 43 -6.41 0.82 -13.72
CA LYS A 43 -7.25 0.22 -14.76
C LYS A 43 -6.82 -1.21 -15.09
N LYS A 44 -5.51 -1.42 -15.32
CA LYS A 44 -4.94 -2.75 -15.64
C LYS A 44 -5.18 -3.77 -14.53
N LEU A 45 -5.14 -3.34 -13.27
CA LEU A 45 -5.35 -4.20 -12.11
C LEU A 45 -6.81 -4.28 -11.67
N ALA A 46 -7.71 -3.51 -12.30
CA ALA A 46 -9.12 -3.40 -11.95
C ALA A 46 -9.32 -3.13 -10.44
N VAL A 47 -8.57 -2.17 -9.90
CA VAL A 47 -8.67 -1.74 -8.49
C VAL A 47 -10.02 -1.08 -8.28
N LYS A 48 -10.81 -1.56 -7.31
CA LYS A 48 -12.19 -1.10 -7.05
C LYS A 48 -12.43 -0.66 -5.61
N ASN A 49 -11.65 -1.20 -4.68
CA ASN A 49 -11.89 -1.09 -3.25
C ASN A 49 -10.82 -0.23 -2.55
N VAL A 50 -9.69 0.02 -3.21
CA VAL A 50 -8.54 0.71 -2.63
C VAL A 50 -8.28 2.01 -3.39
N PRO A 51 -8.42 3.17 -2.75
CA PRO A 51 -8.00 4.43 -3.36
C PRO A 51 -6.48 4.44 -3.56
N LEU A 52 -6.07 4.86 -4.75
CA LEU A 52 -4.69 5.10 -5.13
C LEU A 52 -4.49 6.62 -5.16
N THR A 53 -3.58 7.12 -4.35
CA THR A 53 -3.24 8.54 -4.27
C THR A 53 -1.78 8.74 -4.63
N ILE A 54 -1.47 9.93 -5.14
CA ILE A 54 -0.09 10.38 -5.35
C ILE A 54 0.19 11.48 -4.34
N PHE A 55 1.40 11.46 -3.80
CA PHE A 55 1.90 12.50 -2.94
C PHE A 55 3.15 13.09 -3.58
N ASP A 56 3.20 14.42 -3.61
CA ASP A 56 4.32 15.18 -4.11
C ASP A 56 5.45 15.18 -3.04
N GLY A 57 6.52 14.47 -3.35
CA GLY A 57 7.72 14.34 -2.53
C GLY A 57 8.00 12.92 -2.01
N ILE A 58 9.25 12.50 -2.17
CA ILE A 58 9.79 11.19 -1.73
C ILE A 58 9.87 10.95 -0.22
N SER A 59 9.79 11.99 0.61
CA SER A 59 9.97 11.84 2.07
C SER A 59 8.70 11.39 2.79
N GLY A 60 7.53 11.52 2.15
CA GLY A 60 6.22 11.34 2.77
C GLY A 60 6.04 12.15 4.07
N PRO A 61 4.97 11.89 4.84
CA PRO A 61 4.74 12.60 6.09
C PRO A 61 5.83 12.27 7.14
N PRO A 62 6.47 13.27 7.78
CA PRO A 62 7.60 13.05 8.70
C PRO A 62 7.28 12.12 9.87
N THR A 63 6.03 12.13 10.32
CA THR A 63 5.52 11.34 11.44
C THR A 63 5.50 9.84 11.16
N TYR A 64 5.52 9.40 9.90
CA TYR A 64 5.51 7.97 9.54
C TYR A 64 6.89 7.31 9.54
N LYS A 65 7.98 8.07 9.73
CA LYS A 65 9.37 7.57 9.76
C LYS A 65 9.67 6.63 8.58
N ILE A 66 9.24 7.02 7.38
CA ILE A 66 9.46 6.25 6.16
C ILE A 66 10.97 6.19 5.91
N ASN A 67 11.51 4.99 5.78
CA ASN A 67 12.92 4.81 5.51
C ASN A 67 13.22 5.31 4.09
N LYS A 68 14.19 6.23 3.95
CA LYS A 68 14.62 6.77 2.65
C LYS A 68 15.10 5.69 1.67
N GLY A 69 15.55 4.53 2.18
CA GLY A 69 15.96 3.38 1.34
C GLY A 69 14.82 2.42 0.96
N ALA A 70 13.61 2.61 1.50
CA ALA A 70 12.47 1.75 1.18
C ALA A 70 11.72 2.27 -0.05
N GLU A 71 11.73 1.51 -1.15
CA GLU A 71 10.91 1.78 -2.34
C GLU A 71 9.41 1.62 -2.03
N THR A 72 9.04 0.75 -1.10
CA THR A 72 7.64 0.53 -0.72
C THR A 72 7.54 0.32 0.77
N THR A 73 6.76 1.15 1.46
CA THR A 73 6.48 0.95 2.89
C THR A 73 5.02 0.53 3.07
N VAL A 74 4.80 -0.53 3.83
CA VAL A 74 3.47 -1.02 4.22
C VAL A 74 3.28 -0.75 5.69
N LEU A 75 2.37 0.16 6.00
CA LEU A 75 1.93 0.48 7.35
C LEU A 75 0.55 -0.11 7.59
N MET A 76 0.38 -0.74 8.75
CA MET A 76 -0.88 -1.33 9.17
C MET A 76 -1.24 -0.80 10.54
N TRP A 77 -2.46 -0.29 10.70
CA TRP A 77 -2.94 0.23 11.96
C TRP A 77 -4.15 -0.56 12.45
N LYS A 78 -4.14 -0.91 13.73
CA LYS A 78 -5.30 -1.49 14.44
C LYS A 78 -5.64 -0.61 15.61
N ARG A 79 -6.89 -0.11 15.66
CA ARG A 79 -7.41 0.72 16.76
C ARG A 79 -6.49 1.91 17.11
N GLY A 80 -6.02 2.63 16.08
CA GLY A 80 -5.16 3.82 16.26
C GLY A 80 -3.70 3.53 16.61
N ARG A 81 -3.27 2.25 16.68
CA ARG A 81 -1.88 1.88 16.93
C ARG A 81 -1.28 1.19 15.71
N VAL A 82 0.00 1.44 15.43
CA VAL A 82 0.75 0.75 14.37
C VAL A 82 0.87 -0.72 14.78
N ALA A 83 0.22 -1.60 14.03
CA ALA A 83 0.30 -3.05 14.20
C ALA A 83 1.46 -3.65 13.39
N SER A 84 1.80 -3.07 12.24
CA SER A 84 2.92 -3.49 11.40
C SER A 84 3.49 -2.30 10.64
N ASN A 85 4.82 -2.23 10.55
CA ASN A 85 5.54 -1.29 9.70
C ASN A 85 6.63 -2.07 8.96
N LYS A 86 6.45 -2.29 7.66
CA LYS A 86 7.39 -3.04 6.81
C LYS A 86 7.85 -2.16 5.65
N GLY A 87 9.11 -1.73 5.71
CA GLY A 87 9.80 -1.11 4.58
C GLY A 87 10.42 -2.19 3.68
N PHE A 88 10.14 -2.11 2.38
CA PHE A 88 10.72 -2.95 1.34
C PHE A 88 11.61 -2.07 0.46
N GLU A 89 12.87 -2.46 0.34
CA GLU A 89 13.81 -1.85 -0.62
C GLU A 89 13.41 -2.12 -2.07
N LYS A 90 14.11 -1.46 -2.99
CA LYS A 90 13.84 -1.58 -4.42
C LYS A 90 13.85 -3.04 -4.88
N GLY A 91 12.74 -3.51 -5.44
CA GLY A 91 12.60 -4.89 -5.92
C GLY A 91 12.46 -5.97 -4.85
N LYS A 92 12.49 -5.64 -3.55
CA LYS A 92 12.31 -6.62 -2.46
C LYS A 92 10.85 -6.97 -2.15
N LEU A 93 9.90 -6.31 -2.81
CA LEU A 93 8.48 -6.65 -2.76
C LEU A 93 8.17 -7.91 -3.61
N ASN A 94 8.60 -9.07 -3.11
CA ASN A 94 8.44 -10.38 -3.75
C ASN A 94 7.19 -11.14 -3.26
N LYS A 95 6.95 -12.35 -3.79
CA LYS A 95 5.81 -13.19 -3.38
C LYS A 95 5.78 -13.51 -1.88
N ALA A 96 6.93 -13.62 -1.23
CA ALA A 96 7.02 -13.89 0.21
C ALA A 96 6.61 -12.65 1.03
N ALA A 97 7.10 -11.46 0.64
CA ALA A 97 6.68 -10.18 1.22
C ALA A 97 5.17 -9.97 1.09
N LEU A 98 4.61 -10.26 -0.08
CA LEU A 98 3.18 -10.22 -0.35
C LEU A 98 2.39 -11.16 0.58
N LYS A 99 2.88 -12.39 0.77
CA LYS A 99 2.26 -13.36 1.68
C LYS A 99 2.33 -12.90 3.14
N ALA A 100 3.42 -12.26 3.56
CA ALA A 100 3.54 -11.68 4.89
C ALA A 100 2.54 -10.54 5.10
N VAL A 101 2.42 -9.61 4.14
CA VAL A 101 1.41 -8.54 4.17
C VAL A 101 -0.01 -9.12 4.22
N ALA A 102 -0.32 -10.13 3.41
CA ALA A 102 -1.63 -10.78 3.42
C ALA A 102 -1.89 -11.60 4.71
N GLY A 103 -0.84 -11.99 5.45
CA GLY A 103 -0.96 -12.58 6.77
C GLY A 103 -1.26 -11.54 7.83
N ASP A 104 -0.50 -10.43 7.82
CA ASP A 104 -0.66 -9.33 8.76
C ASP A 104 -2.04 -8.66 8.63
N THR A 105 -2.64 -8.64 7.42
CA THR A 105 -4.01 -8.14 7.27
C THR A 105 -4.97 -8.88 8.17
N LYS A 106 -4.80 -10.20 8.43
CA LYS A 106 -5.64 -10.94 9.39
C LYS A 106 -5.60 -10.38 10.80
N VAL A 107 -4.46 -9.79 11.20
CA VAL A 107 -4.34 -9.14 12.52
C VAL A 107 -5.23 -7.90 12.59
N LEU A 108 -5.50 -7.25 11.46
CA LEU A 108 -6.35 -6.05 11.37
C LEU A 108 -7.86 -6.36 11.43
N ILE A 109 -8.24 -7.59 11.05
CA ILE A 109 -9.62 -8.05 10.99
C ILE A 109 -10.01 -8.58 12.38
N GLN A 110 -11.21 -8.24 12.86
CA GLN A 110 -11.86 -8.92 13.98
C GLN A 110 -12.94 -9.86 13.46
#